data_AF-A0AAV2CAZ9-F1
#
_entry.id   AF-A0AAV2CAZ9-F1
#
_cell.length_a   1.000
_cell.length_b   1.000
_cell.length_c   1.000
_cell.angle_alpha   90.00
_cell.angle_beta   90.00
_cell.angle_gamma   90.00
#
_symmetry.space_group_name_H-M   'P 1'
#
loop_
_entity.id
_entity.type
_entity.pdbx_description
1 polymer ?
#
loop_
_entity_poly.entity_id
_entity_poly.type
_entity_poly.pdbx_seq_one_letter_code
_entity_poly.pdbx_strand_id
1 'polypeptide(L)'
;MFCIDIADSHVLYCTDCAVCTLGFAVRAVIKCIGRGDANAVKNILGRFLLHVYPGETLISEMWLQGSRVLYQTKVKERDRTVLAGYVDLHHIPSAL
;
A
#
# COMPACT_ATOMS: atom_id res chain seq x y z
N MET A 1 -5.50 10.38 8.72
CA MET A 1 -6.04 10.23 7.35
C MET A 1 -6.02 8.76 6.98
N PHE A 2 -7.19 8.13 6.84
CA PHE A 2 -7.33 6.77 6.33
C PHE A 2 -7.67 6.90 4.85
N CYS A 3 -6.91 6.26 3.99
CA CYS A 3 -7.22 6.25 2.57
C CYS A 3 -7.29 4.79 2.17
N ILE A 4 -8.48 4.37 1.73
CA ILE A 4 -8.77 3.00 1.35
C ILE A 4 -8.76 3.00 -0.17
N ASP A 5 -7.76 2.35 -0.75
CA ASP A 5 -7.65 2.17 -2.19
C ASP A 5 -8.18 0.76 -2.53
N ILE A 6 -9.27 0.70 -3.29
CA ILE A 6 -9.82 -0.57 -3.77
C ILE A 6 -9.09 -0.85 -5.08
N ALA A 7 -8.10 -1.74 -5.01
CA ALA A 7 -7.39 -2.20 -6.20
C ALA A 7 -8.31 -3.18 -6.93
N ASP A 8 -8.91 -2.73 -8.03
CA ASP A 8 -9.73 -3.58 -8.88
C ASP A 8 -8.87 -4.70 -9.48
N SER A 9 -9.41 -5.91 -9.43
CA SER A 9 -8.83 -7.16 -9.95
C SER A 9 -8.34 -7.06 -11.39
N HIS A 10 -8.78 -6.07 -12.18
CA HIS A 10 -8.27 -5.84 -13.54
C HIS A 10 -6.82 -5.33 -13.62
N VAL A 11 -6.21 -4.86 -12.53
CA VAL A 11 -4.79 -4.42 -12.52
C VAL A 11 -3.86 -5.55 -12.05
N LEU A 12 -4.41 -6.63 -11.48
CA LEU A 12 -3.68 -7.75 -10.89
C LEU A 12 -3.53 -8.97 -11.82
N TYR A 13 -3.81 -8.84 -13.11
CA TYR A 13 -3.56 -9.93 -14.08
C TYR A 13 -2.07 -10.35 -14.19
N CYS A 14 -1.16 -9.62 -13.53
CA CYS A 14 0.22 -10.04 -13.32
C CYS A 14 0.40 -10.53 -11.88
N THR A 15 -0.24 -11.66 -11.53
CA THR A 15 -0.15 -12.31 -10.21
C THR A 15 1.27 -12.74 -9.84
N ASP A 16 2.23 -12.65 -10.77
CA ASP A 16 3.64 -12.95 -10.55
C ASP A 16 4.47 -11.75 -10.06
N CYS A 17 4.00 -10.51 -10.26
CA CYS A 17 4.77 -9.32 -9.92
C CYS A 17 4.24 -8.62 -8.67
N ALA A 18 4.45 -9.26 -7.53
CA ALA A 18 4.24 -8.73 -6.19
C ALA A 18 4.79 -7.28 -6.00
N VAL A 19 5.89 -6.96 -6.69
CA VAL A 19 6.52 -5.64 -6.72
C VAL A 19 5.68 -4.54 -7.40
N CYS A 20 4.81 -4.88 -8.36
CA CYS A 20 3.98 -3.92 -9.07
C CYS A 20 2.90 -3.33 -8.15
N THR A 21 2.24 -4.20 -7.36
CA THR A 21 1.25 -3.78 -6.36
C THR A 21 1.89 -2.90 -5.29
N LEU A 22 3.11 -3.26 -4.86
CA LEU A 22 3.89 -2.46 -3.92
C LEU A 22 4.18 -1.06 -4.48
N GLY A 23 4.63 -0.96 -5.73
CA GLY A 23 4.90 0.32 -6.38
C GLY A 23 3.66 1.21 -6.49
N PHE A 24 2.49 0.63 -6.75
CA PHE A 24 1.24 1.38 -6.82
C PHE A 24 0.82 1.93 -5.46
N ALA A 25 0.88 1.10 -4.41
CA ALA A 25 0.59 1.51 -3.04
C ALA A 25 1.52 2.64 -2.57
N VAL A 26 2.83 2.49 -2.80
CA VAL A 26 3.82 3.52 -2.45
C VAL A 26 3.56 4.82 -3.22
N ARG A 27 3.23 4.74 -4.50
CA ARG A 27 2.91 5.92 -5.32
C ARG A 27 1.68 6.65 -4.80
N ALA A 28 0.65 5.93 -4.39
CA ALA A 28 -0.53 6.51 -3.73
C ALA A 28 -0.15 7.20 -2.41
N VAL A 29 0.68 6.55 -1.58
CA VAL A 29 1.20 7.12 -0.32
C VAL A 29 1.98 8.42 -0.57
N ILE A 30 2.92 8.43 -1.52
CA ILE A 30 3.69 9.64 -1.88
C ILE A 30 2.76 10.75 -2.39
N LYS A 31 1.73 10.41 -3.18
CA LYS A 31 0.77 11.38 -3.69
C LYS A 31 -0.09 11.97 -2.56
N CYS A 32 -0.52 11.16 -1.61
CA CYS A 32 -1.34 11.59 -0.46
C CYS A 32 -0.54 12.39 0.57
N ILE A 33 0.72 12.07 0.80
CA ILE A 33 1.51 12.60 1.92
C ILE A 33 2.54 13.62 1.46
N GLY A 34 3.25 13.32 0.38
CA GLY A 34 4.38 14.12 -0.09
C GLY A 34 4.01 15.23 -1.08
N ARG A 35 2.72 15.40 -1.44
CA ARG A 35 2.32 16.23 -2.61
C ARG A 35 3.11 15.90 -3.89
N GLY A 36 3.64 14.68 -4.01
CA GLY A 36 4.50 14.27 -5.12
C GLY A 36 6.01 14.26 -4.84
N ASP A 37 6.46 14.58 -3.63
CA ASP A 37 7.88 14.54 -3.28
C ASP A 37 8.32 13.13 -2.84
N ALA A 38 9.04 12.43 -3.72
CA ALA A 38 9.54 11.08 -3.47
C ALA A 38 10.71 11.05 -2.48
N ASN A 39 11.43 12.17 -2.29
CA ASN A 39 12.55 12.24 -1.33
C ASN A 39 12.09 12.19 0.14
N ALA A 40 10.79 12.37 0.39
CA ALA A 40 10.23 12.23 1.73
C ALA A 40 10.22 10.77 2.21
N VAL A 41 10.31 9.78 1.31
CA VAL A 41 10.29 8.36 1.66
C VAL A 41 11.70 7.86 1.97
N LYS A 42 11.89 7.38 3.21
CA LYS A 42 13.15 6.83 3.70
C LYS A 42 13.30 5.35 3.37
N ASN A 43 12.31 4.56 3.75
CA ASN A 43 12.32 3.11 3.56
C ASN A 43 10.94 2.63 3.17
N ILE A 44 10.90 1.60 2.33
CA ILE A 44 9.67 0.89 1.97
C ILE A 44 9.90 -0.57 2.32
N LEU A 45 9.01 -1.13 3.10
CA LEU A 45 9.02 -2.55 3.44
C LEU A 45 7.67 -3.14 3.11
N GLY A 46 7.65 -4.21 2.31
CA GLY A 46 6.46 -4.99 1.98
C GLY A 46 6.72 -6.47 2.19
N ARG A 47 5.78 -7.15 2.86
CA ARG A 47 5.82 -8.58 3.12
C ARG A 47 4.61 -9.24 2.48
N PHE A 48 4.88 -10.13 1.53
CA PHE A 48 3.89 -10.99 0.90
C PHE A 48 3.64 -12.17 1.84
N LEU A 49 2.41 -12.27 2.36
CA LEU A 49 2.03 -13.28 3.33
C LEU A 49 1.35 -14.47 2.66
N LEU A 50 0.52 -14.20 1.66
CA LEU A 50 -0.36 -15.18 1.01
C LEU A 50 -0.42 -14.91 -0.50
N HIS A 51 -0.73 -15.96 -1.26
CA HIS A 51 -0.99 -15.86 -2.70
C HIS A 51 -2.38 -15.26 -2.95
N VAL A 52 -2.53 -14.48 -4.02
CA VAL A 52 -3.79 -13.87 -4.46
C VAL A 52 -4.29 -14.60 -5.69
N TYR A 53 -5.58 -14.91 -5.75
CA TYR A 53 -6.17 -15.51 -6.95
C TYR A 53 -6.79 -14.43 -7.86
N PRO A 54 -6.71 -14.61 -9.20
CA PRO A 54 -7.34 -13.69 -10.13
C PRO A 54 -8.87 -13.71 -9.96
N GLY A 55 -9.48 -12.52 -9.92
CA GLY A 55 -10.93 -12.34 -9.70
C GLY A 55 -11.33 -12.10 -8.24
N GLU A 56 -10.39 -12.15 -7.29
CA GLU A 56 -10.61 -11.71 -5.91
C GLU A 56 -10.42 -10.20 -5.79
N THR A 57 -11.26 -9.55 -4.98
CA THR A 57 -11.24 -8.11 -4.74
C THR A 57 -10.23 -7.79 -3.65
N LEU A 58 -9.23 -6.98 -3.97
CA LEU A 58 -8.24 -6.51 -3.00
C LEU A 58 -8.61 -5.14 -2.43
N ILE A 59 -8.63 -5.06 -1.10
CA ILE A 59 -8.80 -3.82 -0.35
C ILE A 59 -7.45 -3.44 0.23
N SER A 60 -6.87 -2.34 -0.26
CA SER A 60 -5.65 -1.77 0.30
C SER A 60 -6.00 -0.67 1.29
N GLU A 61 -5.64 -0.88 2.54
CA GLU A 61 -5.82 0.08 3.62
C GLU A 61 -4.47 0.72 3.95
N MET A 62 -4.43 2.05 4.09
CA MET A 62 -3.25 2.76 4.59
C MET A 62 -3.56 3.61 5.81
N TRP A 63 -2.61 3.62 6.74
CA TRP A 63 -2.68 4.34 8.02
C TRP A 63 -1.41 5.16 8.21
N LEU A 64 -1.59 6.44 8.50
CA LEU A 64 -0.50 7.28 8.96
C LEU A 64 -0.30 7.08 10.47
N GLN A 65 0.90 6.69 10.87
CA GLN A 65 1.32 6.59 12.26
C GLN A 65 2.56 7.45 12.49
N GLY A 66 2.36 8.76 12.70
CA GLY A 66 3.45 9.71 12.91
C GLY A 66 4.38 9.79 11.70
N SER A 67 5.61 9.28 11.84
CA SER A 67 6.65 9.25 10.79
C SER A 67 6.64 8.01 9.90
N ARG A 68 5.71 7.07 10.12
CA ARG A 68 5.58 5.88 9.28
C ARG A 68 4.17 5.71 8.78
N VAL A 69 4.04 5.20 7.57
CA VAL A 69 2.78 4.90 6.91
C VAL A 69 2.67 3.40 6.82
N LEU A 70 1.74 2.82 7.55
CA LEU A 70 1.43 1.41 7.41
C LEU A 70 0.48 1.23 6.24
N TYR A 71 0.67 0.16 5.47
CA TYR A 71 -0.26 -0.23 4.43
C TYR A 71 -0.45 -1.74 4.47
N GLN A 72 -1.68 -2.20 4.25
CA GLN A 72 -1.99 -3.62 4.17
C GLN A 72 -3.04 -3.84 3.10
N THR A 73 -2.91 -4.95 2.40
CA THR A 73 -3.87 -5.38 1.39
C THR A 73 -4.55 -6.64 1.88
N LYS A 74 -5.86 -6.60 1.92
CA LYS A 74 -6.74 -7.71 2.32
C LYS A 74 -7.58 -8.17 1.14
N VAL A 75 -7.86 -9.45 1.09
CA VAL A 75 -8.85 -10.03 0.16
C VAL A 75 -10.22 -9.86 0.78
N LYS A 76 -11.13 -9.16 0.10
CA LYS A 76 -12.50 -8.90 0.59
C LYS A 76 -13.28 -10.20 0.77
N GLU A 77 -13.10 -11.17 -0.12
CA GLU A 77 -13.84 -12.44 -0.08
C GLU A 77 -13.42 -13.34 1.09
N ARG A 78 -12.16 -13.26 1.54
CA ARG A 78 -11.60 -14.14 2.59
C ARG A 78 -11.27 -13.44 3.89
N ASP A 79 -11.36 -12.11 3.92
CA ASP A 79 -10.87 -11.23 4.99
C ASP A 79 -9.42 -11.55 5.41
N ARG A 80 -8.60 -12.02 4.47
CA ARG A 80 -7.20 -12.41 4.72
C ARG A 80 -6.25 -11.34 4.21
N THR A 81 -5.22 -11.06 5.02
CA THR A 81 -4.17 -10.11 4.64
C THR A 81 -3.16 -10.81 3.73
N VAL A 82 -3.06 -10.36 2.48
CA VAL A 82 -2.16 -10.92 1.46
C VAL A 82 -0.84 -10.18 1.39
N LEU A 83 -0.87 -8.87 1.63
CA LEU A 83 0.30 -8.00 1.67
C LEU A 83 0.22 -7.14 2.92
N ALA A 84 1.33 -7.03 3.65
CA ALA A 84 1.44 -6.08 4.75
C ALA A 84 2.79 -5.40 4.71
N GLY A 85 2.82 -4.12 5.01
CA GLY A 85 4.06 -3.36 4.95
C GLY A 85 3.95 -1.99 5.59
N TYR A 86 5.07 -1.28 5.57
CA TYR A 86 5.15 0.09 6.02
C TYR A 86 6.15 0.89 5.20
N VAL A 87 5.95 2.19 5.17
CA VAL A 87 6.83 3.17 4.54
C VAL A 87 7.28 4.14 5.64
N ASP A 88 8.58 4.21 5.90
CA ASP A 88 9.14 5.22 6.78
C ASP A 88 9.37 6.51 6.00
N LEU A 89 9.07 7.64 6.62
CA LEU A 89 9.27 8.97 6.05
C LEU A 89 10.46 9.66 6.75
N HIS A 90 11.27 10.38 5.98
CA HIS A 90 12.37 11.20 6.50
C HIS A 90 11.87 12.41 7.28
N HIS A 91 10.85 13.08 6.75
CA HIS A 91 10.22 14.23 7.34
C HIS A 91 8.73 13.90 7.46
N ILE A 92 8.19 13.98 8.67
CA ILE A 92 6.73 14.00 8.87
C ILE A 92 6.28 15.28 8.17
N PRO A 93 5.51 15.27 7.08
CA PRO A 93 4.75 16.48 6.80
C PRO A 93 3.81 16.59 7.98
N SER A 94 4.12 17.53 8.87
CA SER A 94 3.27 17.96 9.97
C SER A 94 1.99 18.57 9.38
N ALA A 95 1.21 17.75 8.70
CA ALA A 95 -0.16 18.03 8.33
C ALA A 95 -1.01 17.46 9.45
N LEU A 96 -1.05 18.27 10.52
CA LEU A 96 -2.26 18.51 11.31
C LEU A 96 -3.48 18.63 10.38
#